data_AF-A0A935QZR4-F1
#
_entry.id   AF-A0A935QZR4-F1
#
_cell.length_a   1.000
_cell.length_b   1.000
_cell.length_c   1.000
_cell.angle_alpha   90.00
_cell.angle_beta   90.00
_cell.angle_gamma   90.00
#
_symmetry.space_group_name_H-M   'P 1'
#
loop_
_entity.id
_entity.type
_entity.pdbx_description
1 polymer ?
#
loop_
_entity_poly.entity_id
_entity_poly.type
_entity_poly.pdbx_seq_one_letter_code
_entity_poly.pdbx_strand_id
1 'polypeptide(L)'
;MSKKIEEYRSLGPTRFRYLESVELHRVLDDDYDGTYSLSITLLAKPRASSERARFDFSGVTDFKIGDLNGPLCLLFEIRDESHRQLENLRFRVVESEEEAFKFWCRDFEFKILPSRTEG
;
A
#
# COMPACT_ATOMS: atom_id res chain seq x y z
N MET A 1 17.25 -9.97 2.29
CA MET A 1 16.09 -9.19 1.80
C MET A 1 14.93 -10.15 1.69
N SER A 2 13.73 -9.80 2.15
CA SER A 2 12.57 -10.71 2.12
C SER A 2 12.11 -11.03 0.69
N LYS A 3 11.81 -12.31 0.41
CA LYS A 3 11.26 -12.78 -0.88
C LYS A 3 10.01 -12.01 -1.31
N LYS A 4 9.15 -11.61 -0.37
CA LYS A 4 7.96 -10.79 -0.64
C LYS A 4 8.30 -9.41 -1.22
N ILE A 5 9.42 -8.82 -0.82
CA ILE A 5 9.86 -7.52 -1.36
C ILE A 5 10.36 -7.69 -2.79
N GLU A 6 11.04 -8.80 -3.09
CA GLU A 6 11.47 -9.10 -4.46
C GLU A 6 10.28 -9.34 -5.38
N GLU A 7 9.27 -10.08 -4.91
CA GLU A 7 8.01 -10.29 -5.62
C GLU A 7 7.26 -8.97 -5.84
N TYR A 8 7.22 -8.09 -4.85
CA TYR A 8 6.64 -6.76 -4.99
C TYR A 8 7.40 -5.90 -6.02
N ARG A 9 8.74 -5.93 -6.00
CA ARG A 9 9.56 -5.15 -6.94
C ARG A 9 9.44 -5.65 -8.37
N SER A 10 9.31 -6.96 -8.58
CA SER A 10 9.18 -7.56 -9.91
C SER A 10 7.87 -7.17 -10.61
N LEU A 11 6.87 -6.72 -9.86
CA LEU A 11 5.63 -6.16 -10.41
C LEU A 11 5.78 -4.80 -11.10
N GLY A 12 6.93 -4.12 -10.98
CA GLY A 12 7.11 -2.77 -11.52
C GLY A 12 6.10 -1.77 -10.94
N PRO A 13 6.17 -1.45 -9.63
CA PRO A 13 5.19 -0.60 -8.95
C PRO A 13 5.01 0.80 -9.56
N THR A 14 5.97 1.28 -10.34
CA THR A 14 5.88 2.51 -11.14
C THR A 14 4.74 2.52 -12.16
N ARG A 15 4.20 1.36 -12.56
CA ARG A 15 3.01 1.29 -13.43
C ARG A 15 1.75 1.87 -12.78
N PHE A 16 1.72 1.95 -11.45
CA PHE A 16 0.64 2.57 -10.67
C PHE A 16 1.05 3.94 -10.13
N ARG A 17 2.04 4.61 -10.74
CA ARG A 17 2.46 5.94 -10.33
C ARG A 17 1.34 6.96 -10.54
N TYR A 18 0.79 7.03 -11.76
CA TYR A 18 -0.25 8.00 -12.11
C TYR A 18 -1.64 7.41 -11.94
N LEU A 19 -2.35 7.89 -10.93
CA LEU A 19 -3.61 7.33 -10.51
C LEU A 19 -4.80 8.14 -10.98
N GLU A 20 -5.87 7.43 -11.29
CA GLU A 20 -7.23 7.96 -11.40
C GLU A 20 -7.87 8.02 -10.01
N SER A 21 -7.66 6.97 -9.19
CA SER A 21 -8.17 6.94 -7.82
C SER A 21 -7.31 6.09 -6.89
N VAL A 22 -7.44 6.39 -5.59
CA VAL A 22 -6.95 5.59 -4.48
C VAL A 22 -8.10 5.30 -3.52
N GLU A 23 -8.33 4.04 -3.20
CA GLU A 23 -9.33 3.61 -2.22
C GLU A 23 -8.61 3.06 -0.99
N LEU A 24 -8.95 3.62 0.19
CA LEU A 24 -8.40 3.22 1.48
C LEU A 24 -9.53 2.64 2.33
N HIS A 25 -9.34 1.42 2.85
CA HIS A 25 -10.32 0.76 3.69
C HIS A 25 -9.65 0.22 4.95
N ARG A 26 -10.04 0.77 6.11
CA ARG A 26 -9.55 0.35 7.42
C ARG A 26 -10.57 -0.58 8.08
N VAL A 27 -10.11 -1.72 8.57
CA VAL A 27 -10.92 -2.66 9.37
C VAL A 27 -10.28 -2.80 10.73
N LEU A 28 -11.03 -2.46 11.78
CA LEU A 28 -10.63 -2.72 13.16
C LEU A 28 -10.94 -4.18 13.49
N ASP A 29 -9.97 -4.88 14.08
CA ASP A 29 -10.20 -6.22 14.59
C ASP A 29 -10.97 -6.13 15.92
N ASP A 30 -11.82 -7.12 16.20
CA ASP A 30 -12.68 -7.15 17.39
C ASP A 30 -11.86 -7.21 18.70
N ASP A 31 -10.70 -7.88 18.65
CA ASP A 31 -9.71 -7.94 19.73
C ASP A 31 -8.66 -6.84 19.55
N TYR A 32 -9.07 -5.59 19.76
CA TYR A 32 -8.22 -4.42 19.51
C TYR A 32 -6.95 -4.40 20.40
N ASP A 33 -5.82 -4.80 19.80
CA ASP A 33 -4.48 -4.77 20.40
C ASP A 33 -3.72 -3.46 20.08
N GLY A 34 -4.42 -2.45 19.54
CA GLY A 34 -3.82 -1.22 19.02
C GLY A 34 -3.48 -1.27 17.53
N THR A 35 -3.62 -2.43 16.88
CA THR A 35 -3.39 -2.60 15.44
C THR A 35 -4.70 -2.76 14.66
N TYR A 36 -4.61 -2.75 13.32
CA TYR A 36 -5.76 -2.98 12.44
C TYR A 36 -5.32 -3.49 11.07
N SER A 37 -6.29 -3.89 10.24
CA SER A 37 -6.09 -4.21 8.83
C SER A 37 -6.34 -3.00 7.95
N LEU A 38 -5.52 -2.83 6.91
CA LEU A 38 -5.66 -1.76 5.92
C LEU A 38 -5.61 -2.36 4.52
N SER A 39 -6.61 -2.06 3.71
CA SER A 39 -6.59 -2.33 2.28
C SER A 39 -6.39 -1.03 1.52
N ILE A 40 -5.47 -1.03 0.55
CA ILE A 40 -5.26 0.08 -0.38
C ILE A 40 -5.44 -0.43 -1.80
N THR A 41 -6.36 0.18 -2.55
CA THR A 41 -6.53 -0.12 -3.99
C THR A 41 -6.14 1.09 -4.81
N LEU A 42 -5.22 0.89 -5.74
CA LEU A 42 -4.76 1.87 -6.70
C LEU A 42 -5.39 1.58 -8.06
N LEU A 43 -6.07 2.57 -8.63
CA LEU A 43 -6.51 2.55 -10.02
C LEU A 43 -5.63 3.50 -10.83
N ALA A 44 -4.83 2.92 -11.73
CA ALA A 44 -4.04 3.71 -12.67
C ALA A 44 -4.95 4.39 -13.69
N LYS A 45 -4.54 5.54 -14.21
CA LYS A 45 -5.24 6.19 -15.32
C LYS A 45 -5.33 5.24 -16.53
N PRO A 46 -6.44 5.22 -17.29
CA PRO A 46 -6.63 4.29 -18.42
C PRO A 46 -5.51 4.33 -19.46
N ARG A 47 -4.89 5.50 -19.65
CA ARG A 47 -3.78 5.70 -20.59
C ARG A 47 -2.44 5.12 -20.09
N ALA A 48 -2.33 4.84 -18.79
CA ALA A 48 -1.15 4.29 -18.13
C ALA A 48 -1.29 2.78 -17.85
N SER A 49 -2.47 2.32 -17.42
CA SER A 49 -2.80 0.90 -17.28
C SER A 49 -4.32 0.71 -17.19
N SER A 50 -4.82 -0.43 -17.68
CA SER A 50 -6.21 -0.89 -17.46
C SER A 50 -6.33 -1.82 -16.26
N GLU A 51 -5.30 -1.90 -15.42
CA GLU A 51 -5.24 -2.74 -14.23
C GLU A 51 -5.37 -1.91 -12.95
N ARG A 52 -5.70 -2.60 -11.85
CA ARG A 52 -5.67 -2.07 -10.49
C ARG A 52 -4.67 -2.86 -9.65
N ALA A 53 -3.99 -2.19 -8.74
CA ALA A 53 -3.23 -2.88 -7.70
C ALA A 53 -4.01 -2.83 -6.40
N ARG A 54 -4.17 -3.97 -5.74
CA ARG A 54 -4.67 -4.03 -4.38
C ARG A 54 -3.58 -4.54 -3.45
N PHE A 55 -3.41 -3.83 -2.35
CA PHE A 55 -2.55 -4.17 -1.24
C PHE A 55 -3.41 -4.41 -0.02
N ASP A 56 -3.13 -5.48 0.70
CA ASP A 56 -3.79 -5.83 1.95
C ASP A 56 -2.70 -5.95 3.02
N PHE A 57 -2.80 -5.14 4.07
CA PHE A 57 -1.82 -5.02 5.15
C PHE A 57 -2.44 -5.46 6.47
N SER A 58 -1.69 -6.21 7.27
CA SER A 58 -2.11 -6.69 8.60
C SER A 58 -1.22 -6.15 9.71
N GLY A 59 -1.81 -5.98 10.90
CA GLY A 59 -1.10 -5.44 12.06
C GLY A 59 -0.57 -4.03 11.82
N VAL A 60 -1.38 -3.16 11.20
CA VAL A 60 -1.00 -1.80 10.83
C VAL A 60 -1.02 -0.90 12.05
N THR A 61 0.02 -0.06 12.19
CA THR A 61 0.10 1.01 13.20
C THR A 61 0.61 2.30 12.58
N ASP A 62 0.38 3.42 13.28
CA ASP A 62 0.86 4.75 12.90
C ASP A 62 0.50 5.21 11.47
N PHE A 63 -0.66 4.78 10.95
CA PHE A 63 -1.14 5.27 9.66
C PHE A 63 -1.44 6.76 9.72
N LYS A 64 -0.72 7.49 8.86
CA LYS A 64 -0.91 8.91 8.64
C LYS A 64 -1.23 9.12 7.18
N ILE A 65 -2.25 9.94 6.93
CA ILE A 65 -2.57 10.46 5.60
C ILE A 65 -2.01 11.89 5.55
N GLY A 66 -1.17 12.15 4.56
CA GLY A 66 -0.57 13.45 4.27
C GLY A 66 -1.46 14.29 3.36
N ASP A 67 -0.83 15.18 2.59
CA ASP A 67 -1.53 15.95 1.56
C ASP A 67 -1.79 15.07 0.33
N LEU A 68 -2.98 15.21 -0.27
CA LEU A 68 -3.40 14.55 -1.51
C LEU A 68 -3.72 15.56 -2.62
N ASN A 69 -3.31 16.82 -2.46
CA ASN A 69 -3.49 17.87 -3.46
C ASN A 69 -2.65 17.60 -4.73
N GLY A 70 -3.16 18.04 -5.88
CA GLY A 70 -2.46 17.94 -7.16
C GLY A 70 -2.67 16.61 -7.89
N PRO A 71 -1.85 16.29 -8.92
CA PRO A 71 -1.92 15.02 -9.62
C PRO A 71 -1.60 13.88 -8.65
N LEU A 72 -2.49 12.88 -8.57
CA LEU A 72 -2.28 11.72 -7.72
C LEU A 72 -1.15 10.83 -8.28
N CYS A 73 0.07 11.13 -7.84
CA CYS A 73 1.31 10.51 -8.27
C CYS A 73 1.92 9.76 -7.09
N LEU A 74 1.56 8.49 -6.90
CA LEU A 74 1.94 7.75 -5.69
C LEU A 74 2.96 6.67 -6.03
N LEU A 75 4.11 6.69 -5.38
CA LEU A 75 5.08 5.61 -5.43
C LEU A 75 5.14 4.91 -4.09
N PHE A 76 4.54 3.71 -4.02
CA PHE A 76 4.70 2.87 -2.85
C PHE A 76 6.14 2.37 -2.74
N GLU A 77 6.70 2.50 -1.54
CA GLU A 77 7.89 1.80 -1.13
C GLU A 77 7.59 0.96 0.09
N ILE A 78 7.87 -0.34 -0.01
CA ILE A 78 7.78 -1.28 1.11
C ILE A 78 9.21 -1.70 1.46
N ARG A 79 9.60 -1.43 2.71
CA ARG A 79 10.94 -1.73 3.23
C ARG A 79 10.84 -2.77 4.34
N ASP A 80 11.73 -3.75 4.32
CA ASP A 80 11.88 -4.74 5.39
C ASP A 80 12.72 -4.12 6.51
N GLU A 81 12.09 -3.95 7.66
CA GLU A 81 12.66 -3.34 8.86
C GLU A 81 12.60 -4.34 10.04
N SER A 82 12.45 -5.63 9.75
CA SER A 82 12.38 -6.71 10.75
C SER A 82 13.60 -6.75 11.68
N HIS A 83 14.74 -6.21 11.23
CA HIS A 83 15.96 -6.08 12.02
C HIS A 83 15.85 -5.08 13.18
N ARG A 84 14.85 -4.18 13.19
CA ARG A 84 14.70 -3.12 14.21
C ARG A 84 14.00 -3.57 15.49
N GLN A 85 13.60 -4.85 15.60
CA GLN A 85 12.93 -5.43 16.77
C GLN A 85 11.70 -4.63 17.27
N LEU A 86 10.96 -4.03 16.35
CA LEU A 86 9.73 -3.29 16.66
C LEU A 86 8.58 -4.30 16.83
N GLU A 87 8.28 -4.71 18.05
CA GLU A 87 7.10 -5.53 18.47
C GLU A 87 6.22 -6.11 17.33
N ASN A 88 6.69 -7.20 16.70
CA ASN A 88 5.98 -7.90 15.62
C ASN A 88 5.68 -7.08 14.33
N LEU A 89 6.18 -5.86 14.19
CA LEU A 89 6.19 -5.07 12.96
C LEU A 89 7.41 -5.44 12.12
N ARG A 90 7.19 -5.69 10.83
CA ARG A 90 8.25 -6.16 9.91
C ARG A 90 8.48 -5.22 8.75
N PHE A 91 7.44 -4.53 8.31
CA PHE A 91 7.52 -3.71 7.12
C PHE A 91 7.17 -2.26 7.43
N ARG A 92 7.89 -1.36 6.78
CA ARG A 92 7.55 0.05 6.72
C ARG A 92 7.07 0.37 5.32
N VAL A 93 5.88 0.96 5.25
CA VAL A 93 5.30 1.43 3.99
C VAL A 93 5.36 2.94 3.98
N VAL A 94 5.92 3.48 2.91
CA VAL A 94 6.07 4.92 2.69
C VAL A 94 5.70 5.22 1.25
N GLU A 95 4.94 6.28 1.05
CA GLU A 95 4.84 6.94 -0.24
C GLU A 95 5.99 7.94 -0.36
N SER A 96 6.86 7.77 -1.37
CA SER A 96 8.16 8.44 -1.41
C SER A 96 8.21 9.72 -2.23
N GLU A 97 7.15 10.10 -2.94
CA GLU A 97 7.13 11.32 -3.77
C GLU A 97 6.46 12.49 -3.03
N GLU A 98 5.28 12.26 -2.45
CA GLU A 98 4.41 13.30 -1.88
C GLU A 98 4.19 13.12 -0.36
N GLU A 99 4.79 12.09 0.25
CA GLU A 99 4.54 11.66 1.63
C GLU A 99 3.04 11.42 1.94
N ALA A 100 2.26 11.05 0.93
CA ALA A 100 0.81 10.93 1.01
C ALA A 100 0.34 9.93 2.08
N PHE A 101 1.13 8.89 2.34
CA PHE A 101 0.89 7.99 3.47
C PHE A 101 2.17 7.32 3.96
N LYS A 102 2.19 7.05 5.27
CA LYS A 102 3.23 6.24 5.93
C LYS A 102 2.64 5.44 7.07
N PHE A 103 3.13 4.22 7.24
CA PHE A 103 2.72 3.33 8.33
C PHE A 103 3.71 2.17 8.51
N TRP A 104 3.53 1.47 9.63
CA TRP A 104 4.15 0.18 9.88
C TRP A 104 3.13 -0.93 9.73
N CYS A 105 3.57 -2.12 9.32
CA CYS A 105 2.73 -3.31 9.35
C CYS A 105 3.53 -4.57 9.68
N ARG A 106 2.80 -5.60 10.13
CA ARG A 106 3.34 -6.93 10.42
C ARG A 106 3.56 -7.71 9.14
N ASP A 107 2.59 -7.67 8.24
CA ASP A 107 2.66 -8.36 6.95
C ASP A 107 1.86 -7.63 5.87
N PHE A 108 2.09 -8.03 4.63
CA PHE A 108 1.34 -7.55 3.48
C PHE A 108 1.17 -8.62 2.40
N GLU A 109 0.12 -8.44 1.61
CA GLU A 109 -0.18 -9.14 0.38
C GLU A 109 -0.51 -8.14 -0.71
N PHE A 110 -0.31 -8.55 -1.97
CA PHE A 110 -0.67 -7.72 -3.11
C PHE A 110 -1.24 -8.56 -4.24
N LYS A 111 -2.07 -7.94 -5.08
CA LYS A 111 -2.61 -8.55 -6.29
C LYS A 111 -2.89 -7.52 -7.35
N ILE A 112 -2.73 -7.94 -8.60
CA ILE A 112 -3.15 -7.18 -9.77
C ILE A 112 -4.54 -7.65 -10.15
N LEU A 113 -5.44 -6.69 -10.29
CA LEU A 113 -6.84 -6.90 -10.62
C LEU A 113 -7.12 -6.25 -11.96
N PRO A 114 -8.08 -6.77 -12.74
CA PRO A 114 -8.60 -6.04 -13.90
C PRO A 114 -9.24 -4.71 -13.45
N SER A 115 -9.29 -3.72 -14.35
CA SER A 115 -10.09 -2.49 -14.17
C SER A 115 -11.53 -2.84 -13.79
N ARG A 116 -12.21 -1.94 -13.09
CA ARG A 116 -13.67 -2.09 -12.89
C ARG A 116 -14.30 -2.10 -14.27
N THR A 117 -14.96 -3.20 -14.64
CA THR A 117 -15.97 -3.15 -15.69
C THR A 117 -17.05 -2.22 -15.17
N GLU A 118 -17.19 -1.05 -15.79
CA GLU A 118 -18.38 -0.23 -15.59
C GLU A 118 -19.58 -1.07 -16.05
N GLY A 119 -20.48 -1.36 -15.12
CA GLY A 119 -21.77 -1.99 -15.40
C GLY A 119 -22.85 -0.93 -15.56
#